data_AF-A0A0K2RCA8-F1
#
_entry.id   AF-A0A0K2RCA8-F1
#
_cell.length_a   1.000
_cell.length_b   1.000
_cell.length_c   1.000
_cell.angle_alpha   90.00
_cell.angle_beta   90.00
_cell.angle_gamma   90.00
#
_symmetry.space_group_name_H-M   'P 1'
#
loop_
_entity.id
_entity.type
_entity.pdbx_description
1 polymer ?
#
loop_
_entity_poly.entity_id
_entity_poly.type
_entity_poly.pdbx_seq_one_letter_code
_entity_poly.pdbx_strand_id
1 'polypeptide(L)'
;MTFYVANLASALPAQFPTSGRYSSMGIAYNFSMALFGGTTPFIVQGLIEATHNDMAPAYYLMGTSIVGAIGIYFLRESARRPLPGSMPSVDTEAEARELVATQDNNPLIDLDGMPFLEDLAFENTARPSLR
;
A
#
# COMPACT_ATOMS: atom_id res chain seq x y z
N MET A 1 -5.71 1.15 -21.24
CA MET A 1 -6.48 1.15 -19.98
C MET A 1 -6.24 -0.10 -19.14
N THR A 2 -6.34 -1.31 -19.70
CA THR A 2 -6.17 -2.59 -18.98
C THR A 2 -4.82 -2.76 -18.29
N PHE A 3 -3.70 -2.45 -18.96
CA PHE A 3 -2.36 -2.54 -18.36
C PHE A 3 -2.14 -1.59 -17.17
N TYR A 4 -2.73 -0.39 -17.23
CA TYR A 4 -2.62 0.61 -16.17
C TYR A 4 -3.35 0.16 -14.89
N VAL A 5 -4.58 -0.34 -15.05
CA VAL A 5 -5.38 -0.81 -13.92
C VAL A 5 -4.78 -2.08 -13.30
N ALA A 6 -4.21 -2.97 -14.12
CA ALA A 6 -3.54 -4.19 -13.64
C ALA A 6 -2.30 -3.88 -12.78
N ASN A 7 -1.48 -2.90 -13.17
CA ASN A 7 -0.32 -2.49 -12.40
C ASN A 7 -0.71 -1.91 -11.03
N LEU A 8 -1.71 -1.01 -11.01
CA LEU A 8 -2.23 -0.43 -9.76
C LEU A 8 -2.79 -1.51 -8.82
N ALA A 9 -3.57 -2.44 -9.35
CA ALA A 9 -4.18 -3.53 -8.58
C ALA A 9 -3.14 -4.49 -7.98
N SER A 10 -1.95 -4.62 -8.58
CA SER A 10 -0.89 -5.50 -8.08
C SER A 10 -0.07 -4.88 -6.96
N ALA A 11 0.20 -3.57 -7.01
CA ALA A 11 1.11 -2.91 -6.07
C ALA A 11 0.41 -2.32 -4.83
N LEU A 12 -0.82 -1.80 -4.98
CA LEU A 12 -1.56 -1.14 -3.90
C LEU A 12 -1.90 -2.06 -2.72
N PRO A 13 -2.30 -3.34 -2.92
CA PRO A 13 -2.53 -4.28 -1.82
C PRO A 13 -1.31 -4.41 -0.91
N ALA A 14 -0.11 -4.42 -1.49
CA ALA A 14 1.10 -4.72 -0.73
C ALA A 14 1.47 -3.64 0.30
N GLN A 15 0.97 -2.43 0.10
CA GLN A 15 1.30 -1.25 0.92
C GLN A 15 0.40 -1.09 2.16
N PHE A 16 -0.71 -1.82 2.25
CA PHE A 16 -1.64 -1.74 3.37
C PHE A 16 -1.68 -3.04 4.20
N PRO A 17 -1.79 -2.91 5.55
CA PRO A 17 -1.92 -4.06 6.44
C PRO A 17 -3.15 -4.91 6.07
N THR A 18 -3.00 -6.22 6.14
CA THR A 18 -3.98 -7.21 5.65
C THR A 18 -5.36 -7.04 6.28
N SER A 19 -5.44 -6.64 7.55
CA SER A 19 -6.71 -6.43 8.29
C SER A 19 -7.54 -5.22 7.83
N GLY A 20 -6.94 -4.24 7.13
CA GLY A 20 -7.60 -2.97 6.77
C GLY A 20 -7.42 -2.54 5.31
N ARG A 21 -6.86 -3.40 4.46
CA ARG A 21 -6.44 -3.10 3.09
C ARG A 21 -7.55 -2.57 2.17
N TYR A 22 -8.68 -3.26 2.13
CA TYR A 22 -9.77 -2.86 1.23
C TYR A 22 -10.48 -1.58 1.69
N SER A 23 -10.66 -1.40 2.99
CA SER A 23 -11.32 -0.21 3.54
C SER A 23 -10.46 1.05 3.36
N SER A 24 -9.18 0.97 3.66
CA SER A 24 -8.23 2.09 3.46
C SER A 24 -8.10 2.47 1.97
N MET A 25 -7.94 1.48 1.10
CA MET A 25 -7.87 1.69 -0.35
C MET A 25 -9.17 2.29 -0.90
N GLY A 26 -10.33 1.77 -0.50
CA GLY A 26 -11.63 2.27 -0.90
C GLY A 26 -11.88 3.71 -0.45
N ILE A 27 -11.61 4.03 0.80
CA ILE A 27 -11.79 5.39 1.34
C ILE A 27 -10.87 6.38 0.63
N ALA A 28 -9.57 6.06 0.52
CA ALA A 28 -8.60 6.95 -0.11
C ALA A 28 -8.96 7.21 -1.59
N TYR A 29 -9.31 6.16 -2.34
CA TYR A 29 -9.67 6.29 -3.75
C TYR A 29 -10.94 7.12 -3.94
N ASN A 30 -12.00 6.81 -3.20
CA ASN A 30 -13.27 7.52 -3.34
C ASN A 30 -13.17 8.98 -2.89
N PHE A 31 -12.43 9.26 -1.82
CA PHE A 31 -12.18 10.62 -1.38
C PHE A 31 -11.41 11.43 -2.43
N SER A 32 -10.36 10.86 -3.01
CA SER A 32 -9.60 11.52 -4.08
C SER A 32 -10.47 11.75 -5.32
N MET A 33 -11.25 10.75 -5.74
CA MET A 33 -12.17 10.88 -6.88
C MET A 33 -13.27 11.93 -6.62
N ALA A 34 -13.82 11.99 -5.40
CA ALA A 34 -14.82 12.99 -5.04
C ALA A 34 -14.25 14.40 -5.07
N LEU A 35 -13.03 14.58 -4.55
CA LEU A 35 -12.37 15.88 -4.52
C LEU A 35 -11.94 16.32 -5.92
N PHE A 36 -11.19 15.49 -6.64
CA PHE A 36 -10.55 15.88 -7.90
C PHE A 36 -11.39 15.60 -9.14
N GLY A 37 -12.42 14.75 -9.07
CA GLY A 37 -13.26 14.39 -10.22
C GLY A 37 -14.07 15.57 -10.75
N GLY A 38 -14.54 16.46 -9.88
CA GLY A 38 -15.31 17.65 -10.26
C GLY A 38 -14.51 18.96 -10.24
N THR A 39 -13.52 19.09 -9.36
CA THR A 39 -12.79 20.35 -9.18
C THR A 39 -11.73 20.58 -10.27
N THR A 40 -11.12 19.50 -10.79
CA THR A 40 -10.10 19.58 -11.85
C THR A 40 -10.59 20.31 -13.11
N PRO A 41 -11.74 19.95 -13.73
CA PRO A 41 -12.21 20.66 -14.91
C PRO A 41 -12.51 22.14 -14.61
N PHE A 42 -13.02 22.47 -13.42
CA PHE A 42 -13.27 23.87 -13.03
C PHE A 42 -11.96 24.68 -12.92
N ILE A 43 -10.93 24.11 -12.28
CA ILE A 43 -9.62 24.75 -12.15
C ILE A 43 -8.98 24.94 -13.52
N VAL A 44 -8.98 23.90 -14.36
CA VAL A 44 -8.39 23.94 -15.70
C VAL A 44 -9.12 24.96 -16.58
N GLN A 45 -10.45 24.96 -16.57
CA GLN A 45 -11.27 25.94 -17.29
C GLN A 45 -10.94 27.36 -16.84
N GLY A 46 -10.90 27.64 -15.53
CA GLY A 46 -10.54 28.95 -15.00
C GLY A 46 -9.11 29.37 -15.36
N LEU A 47 -8.18 28.41 -15.46
CA LEU A 47 -6.81 28.66 -15.89
C LEU A 47 -6.76 29.06 -17.37
N ILE A 48 -7.54 28.40 -18.23
CA ILE A 48 -7.68 28.75 -19.65
C ILE A 48 -8.30 30.15 -19.80
N GLU A 49 -9.39 30.45 -19.10
CA GLU A 49 -10.07 31.75 -19.18
C GLU A 49 -9.16 32.90 -18.70
N ALA A 50 -8.34 32.67 -17.68
CA ALA A 50 -7.40 33.67 -17.18
C ALA A 50 -6.19 33.86 -18.10
N THR A 51 -5.60 32.76 -18.62
CA THR A 51 -4.36 32.81 -19.40
C THR A 51 -4.56 32.89 -20.91
N HIS A 52 -5.78 32.65 -21.40
CA HIS A 52 -6.13 32.49 -22.81
C HIS A 52 -5.24 31.47 -23.55
N ASN A 53 -4.77 30.47 -22.81
CA ASN A 53 -3.80 29.49 -23.30
C ASN A 53 -4.38 28.08 -23.24
N ASP A 54 -4.57 27.47 -24.41
CA ASP A 54 -5.10 26.10 -24.54
C ASP A 54 -4.14 25.03 -23.97
N MET A 55 -2.88 25.39 -23.68
CA MET A 55 -1.90 24.52 -23.02
C MET A 55 -1.99 24.54 -21.49
N ALA A 56 -2.86 25.37 -20.90
CA ALA A 56 -3.09 25.41 -19.45
C ALA A 56 -3.36 24.03 -18.79
N PRO A 57 -4.13 23.10 -19.39
CA PRO A 57 -4.30 21.75 -18.84
C PRO A 57 -2.99 20.96 -18.71
N ALA A 58 -2.07 21.14 -19.67
CA ALA A 58 -0.79 20.44 -19.66
C ALA A 58 0.11 20.92 -18.50
N TYR A 59 0.14 22.23 -18.23
CA TYR A 59 0.87 22.78 -17.10
C TYR A 59 0.30 22.33 -15.75
N TYR A 60 -1.02 22.29 -15.62
CA TYR A 60 -1.68 21.74 -14.44
C TYR A 60 -1.29 20.26 -14.22
N LEU A 61 -1.32 19.45 -15.27
CA LEU A 61 -0.97 18.03 -15.22
C LEU A 61 0.51 17.81 -14.84
N MET A 62 1.43 18.62 -15.38
CA MET A 62 2.84 18.56 -15.00
C MET A 62 3.03 18.88 -13.51
N GLY A 63 2.36 19.92 -13.01
CA GLY A 63 2.42 20.28 -11.59
C GLY A 63 1.89 19.18 -10.67
N THR A 64 0.70 18.63 -10.98
CA THR A 64 0.12 17.54 -10.17
C THR A 64 0.93 16.25 -10.24
N SER A 65 1.58 15.98 -11.38
CA SER A 65 2.48 14.82 -11.51
C SER A 65 3.69 14.92 -10.59
N ILE A 66 4.26 16.11 -10.38
CA ILE A 66 5.36 16.31 -9.43
C ILE A 66 4.88 16.03 -8.00
N VAL A 67 3.70 16.49 -7.62
CA VAL A 67 3.11 16.19 -6.31
C VAL A 67 2.91 14.68 -6.13
N GLY A 68 2.43 13.99 -7.17
CA GLY A 68 2.32 12.54 -7.18
C GLY A 68 3.67 11.83 -7.02
N ALA A 69 4.71 12.31 -7.70
CA ALA A 69 6.07 11.77 -7.60
C ALA A 69 6.65 11.92 -6.19
N ILE A 70 6.40 13.05 -5.53
CA ILE A 70 6.77 13.25 -4.12
C ILE A 70 6.04 12.23 -3.23
N GLY A 71 4.75 11.99 -3.48
CA GLY A 71 3.99 10.97 -2.76
C GLY A 71 4.57 9.56 -2.92
N ILE A 72 4.97 9.19 -4.15
CA ILE A 72 5.62 7.91 -4.43
C ILE A 72 6.98 7.81 -3.73
N TYR A 73 7.74 8.89 -3.65
CA TYR A 73 9.03 8.90 -2.97
C TYR A 73 8.93 8.53 -1.48
N PHE A 74 7.82 8.88 -0.82
CA PHE A 74 7.55 8.48 0.57
C PHE A 74 6.93 7.09 0.70
N LEU A 75 6.57 6.43 -0.40
CA LEU A 75 6.03 5.09 -0.37
C LEU A 75 7.13 4.10 0.00
N ARG A 76 6.88 3.29 1.03
CA ARG A 76 7.83 2.29 1.51
C ARG A 76 7.91 1.15 0.48
N GLU A 77 9.14 0.76 0.12
CA GLU A 77 9.33 -0.38 -0.78
C GLU A 77 8.75 -1.64 -0.14
N SER A 78 7.82 -2.28 -0.86
CA SER A 78 7.14 -3.51 -0.43
C SER A 78 7.67 -4.75 -1.16
N ALA A 79 8.55 -4.59 -2.15
CA ALA A 79 9.15 -5.71 -2.86
C ALA A 79 9.96 -6.61 -1.91
N ARG A 80 9.76 -7.93 -2.05
CA ARG A 80 10.50 -9.01 -1.36
C ARG A 80 10.34 -9.08 0.16
N ARG A 81 9.34 -8.39 0.72
CA ARG A 81 8.97 -8.55 2.13
C ARG A 81 7.63 -9.27 2.25
N PRO A 82 7.44 -10.13 3.27
CA PRO A 82 6.12 -10.66 3.60
C PRO A 82 5.14 -9.50 3.80
N LEU A 83 3.89 -9.71 3.39
CA LEU A 83 2.85 -8.71 3.61
C LEU A 83 2.66 -8.54 5.13
N PRO A 84 2.62 -7.30 5.65
CA PRO A 84 2.43 -7.05 7.07
C PRO A 84 1.19 -7.78 7.61
N GLY A 85 1.36 -8.54 8.70
CA GLY A 85 0.29 -9.32 9.34
C GLY A 85 -0.02 -10.66 8.67
N SER A 86 0.82 -11.16 7.78
CA SER A 86 0.64 -12.49 7.16
C SER A 86 1.93 -13.30 7.12
N MET A 87 1.79 -14.61 7.05
CA MET A 87 2.90 -15.54 6.90
C MET A 87 3.61 -15.35 5.54
N PRO A 88 4.93 -15.58 5.46
CA PRO A 88 5.64 -15.67 4.19
C PRO A 88 4.93 -16.66 3.25
N SER A 89 4.62 -16.22 2.03
CA SER A 89 4.03 -17.09 1.01
C SER A 89 5.14 -17.92 0.37
N VAL A 90 5.00 -19.24 0.43
CA VAL A 90 5.97 -20.23 -0.07
C VAL A 90 5.28 -21.14 -1.05
N ASP A 91 5.95 -21.45 -2.17
CA ASP A 91 5.36 -22.26 -3.24
C ASP A 91 5.64 -23.76 -3.03
N THR A 92 6.69 -24.08 -2.26
CA THR A 92 7.08 -25.47 -1.95
C THR A 92 7.43 -25.67 -0.49
N GLU A 93 7.28 -26.92 -0.01
CA GLU A 93 7.66 -27.28 1.36
C GLU A 93 9.18 -27.14 1.60
N ALA A 94 10.00 -27.32 0.56
CA ALA A 94 11.45 -27.12 0.64
C ALA A 94 11.81 -25.65 0.93
N GLU A 95 11.17 -24.71 0.23
CA GLU A 95 11.32 -23.27 0.45
C GLU A 95 10.84 -22.85 1.85
N ALA A 96 9.74 -23.44 2.34
CA ALA A 96 9.26 -23.22 3.70
C ALA A 96 10.31 -23.61 4.76
N ARG A 97 10.94 -24.77 4.58
CA ARG A 97 11.98 -25.27 5.49
C ARG A 97 13.23 -24.39 5.46
N GLU A 98 13.62 -23.88 4.29
CA GLU A 98 14.75 -22.98 4.13
C GLU A 98 14.50 -21.61 4.79
N LEU A 99 13.30 -21.05 4.63
CA LEU A 99 12.89 -19.80 5.27
C LEU A 99 12.88 -19.92 6.80
N VAL A 100 12.34 -21.02 7.33
CA VAL A 100 12.38 -21.31 8.78
C VAL A 100 13.82 -21.50 9.27
N ALA A 101 14.68 -22.17 8.50
CA ALA A 101 16.07 -22.37 8.87
C ALA A 101 16.89 -21.07 8.89
N THR A 102 16.50 -20.07 8.09
CA THR A 102 17.22 -18.80 7.95
C THR A 102 16.54 -17.62 8.67
N GLN A 103 15.39 -17.84 9.33
CA GLN A 103 14.53 -16.79 9.87
C GLN A 103 15.24 -15.84 10.84
N ASP A 104 16.12 -16.35 11.70
CA ASP A 104 16.81 -15.56 12.74
C ASP A 104 17.86 -14.59 12.16
N ASN A 105 18.35 -14.86 10.95
CA ASN A 105 19.42 -14.10 10.32
C ASN A 105 18.96 -13.37 9.04
N ASN A 106 17.67 -13.45 8.69
CA ASN A 106 17.15 -12.89 7.45
C ASN A 106 16.61 -11.46 7.65
N PRO A 107 17.28 -10.42 7.13
CA PRO A 107 16.86 -9.02 7.30
C PRO A 107 15.57 -8.65 6.53
N LEU A 108 15.02 -9.58 5.73
CA LEU A 108 13.78 -9.41 4.99
C LEU A 108 12.55 -9.95 5.76
N ILE A 109 12.76 -10.71 6.84
CA ILE A 109 11.70 -11.32 7.63
C ILE A 109 11.51 -10.50 8.91
N ASP A 110 10.32 -9.97 9.08
CA ASP A 110 9.88 -9.31 10.31
C ASP A 110 9.12 -10.34 11.16
N LEU A 111 9.76 -10.85 12.22
CA LEU A 111 9.17 -11.82 13.15
C LEU A 111 8.19 -11.16 14.13
N ASP A 112 8.39 -9.88 14.46
CA ASP A 112 7.57 -9.14 15.41
C ASP A 112 6.17 -8.86 14.85
N GLY A 113 6.07 -8.71 13.52
CA GLY A 113 4.81 -8.53 12.80
C GLY A 113 4.07 -9.82 12.42
N MET A 114 4.51 -11.00 12.91
CA MET A 114 3.88 -12.29 12.60
C MET A 114 2.72 -12.63 13.54
N PRO A 115 1.67 -13.31 13.04
CA PRO A 115 0.46 -13.63 13.82
C PRO A 115 0.71 -14.56 15.02
N PHE A 116 1.83 -15.28 15.07
CA PHE A 116 2.14 -16.20 16.18
C PHE A 116 2.35 -15.49 17.52
N LEU A 117 2.88 -14.27 17.53
CA LEU A 117 3.16 -13.55 18.78
C LEU A 117 1.88 -13.02 19.43
N GLU A 118 0.88 -12.64 18.62
CA GLU A 118 -0.44 -12.27 19.13
C GLU A 118 -1.14 -13.49 19.72
N ASP A 119 -1.17 -14.63 19.02
CA ASP A 119 -1.80 -15.86 19.52
C ASP A 119 -1.11 -16.41 20.79
N LEU A 120 0.23 -16.34 20.87
CA LEU A 120 0.98 -16.72 22.08
C LEU A 120 0.77 -15.73 23.24
N ALA A 121 0.58 -14.43 22.96
CA ALA A 121 0.25 -13.44 23.97
C ALA A 121 -1.18 -13.64 24.51
N PHE A 122 -2.14 -14.01 23.65
CA PHE A 122 -3.50 -14.40 24.04
C PHE A 122 -3.50 -15.71 24.84
N GLU A 123 -2.73 -16.71 24.43
CA GLU A 123 -2.68 -17.98 25.15
C GLU A 123 -1.97 -17.85 26.52
N ASN A 124 -0.94 -17.01 26.63
CA ASN A 124 -0.23 -16.78 27.90
C ASN A 124 -1.06 -15.92 28.89
N THR A 125 -1.89 -14.99 28.39
CA THR A 125 -2.85 -14.26 29.24
C THR A 125 -4.09 -15.07 29.60
N ALA A 126 -4.48 -16.06 28.80
CA ALA A 126 -5.65 -16.91 29.03
C ALA A 126 -5.40 -18.12 29.94
N ARG A 127 -4.15 -18.42 30.34
CA ARG A 127 -3.84 -19.46 31.33
C ARG A 127 -3.91 -18.86 32.75
N PRO A 128 -4.96 -19.11 33.56
CA PRO A 128 -4.88 -18.87 34.99
C PRO A 128 -3.75 -19.75 35.53
N SER A 129 -2.83 -19.14 36.28
CA SER A 129 -1.73 -19.81 36.95
C SER A 129 -2.27 -20.90 37.89
N LEU A 130 -2.36 -22.13 37.42
CA LEU A 130 -2.62 -23.29 38.25
C LEU A 130 -1.32 -23.61 39.02
N ARG A 131 -1.21 -23.00 40.21
CA ARG A 131 -0.40 -23.49 41.32
C ARG A 131 -1.16 -24.58 42.06
#